data_AF-A0AAU9XWU2-F1
#
_entry.id   AF-A0AAU9XWU2-F1
#
_cell.length_a   1.000
_cell.length_b   1.000
_cell.length_c   1.000
_cell.angle_alpha   90.00
_cell.angle_beta   90.00
_cell.angle_gamma   90.00
#
_symmetry.space_group_name_H-M   'P 1'
#
loop_
_entity.id
_entity.type
_entity.pdbx_description
1 polymer ?
#
loop_
_entity_poly.entity_id
_entity_poly.type
_entity_poly.pdbx_seq_one_letter_code
_entity_poly.pdbx_strand_id
1 'polypeptide(L)'
;MKDEKHQKKKHDVARFPEFLFSAPFEEKINYGLCLMKNVQFEQTRKALQSKQRDLKRKGMGNKPNASALSEEDIQVLFEKDLLRSSTAEALLNTVLFNNIIHFGLLGCKEHRQMCWGDVKLCRNFHRAGVPRIQ
;
A
#
# COMPACT_ATOMS: atom_id res chain seq x y z
N MET A 1 13.36 -5.64 -44.07
CA MET A 1 12.89 -4.32 -43.60
C MET A 1 11.60 -4.53 -42.84
N LYS A 2 11.64 -4.22 -41.53
CA LYS A 2 10.61 -3.73 -40.58
C LYS A 2 9.17 -4.24 -40.81
N ASP A 3 8.48 -4.81 -39.82
CA ASP A 3 7.96 -4.03 -38.70
C ASP A 3 7.70 -4.90 -37.44
N GLU A 4 8.48 -4.65 -36.38
CA GLU A 4 8.10 -5.02 -35.02
C GLU A 4 7.04 -4.04 -34.51
N LYS A 5 5.82 -4.53 -34.34
CA LYS A 5 4.75 -3.76 -33.69
C LYS A 5 5.04 -3.62 -32.20
N HIS A 6 5.61 -2.47 -31.86
CA HIS A 6 5.66 -1.92 -30.51
C HIS A 6 4.22 -1.77 -29.97
N GLN A 7 3.73 -2.77 -29.24
CA GLN A 7 2.54 -2.62 -28.41
C GLN A 7 2.91 -1.77 -27.22
N LYS A 8 2.69 -0.46 -27.36
CA LYS A 8 2.76 0.53 -26.29
C LYS A 8 1.73 0.15 -25.22
N LYS A 9 2.17 -0.55 -24.16
CA LYS A 9 1.40 -0.76 -22.94
C LYS A 9 1.00 0.63 -22.41
N LYS A 10 -0.30 0.92 -22.49
CA LYS A 10 -0.88 2.03 -21.75
C LYS A 10 -0.73 1.69 -20.27
N HIS A 11 0.19 2.35 -19.58
CA HIS A 11 0.18 2.38 -18.12
C HIS A 11 -1.06 3.17 -17.71
N ASP A 12 -2.14 2.45 -17.40
CA ASP A 12 -3.28 3.02 -16.70
C ASP A 12 -2.81 3.43 -15.30
N VAL A 13 -2.38 4.68 -15.15
CA VAL A 13 -2.06 5.31 -13.87
C VAL A 13 -3.33 5.67 -13.08
N ALA A 14 -4.49 5.24 -13.55
CA ALA A 14 -5.77 5.41 -12.87
C ALA A 14 -5.97 4.34 -11.78
N ARG A 15 -5.07 4.26 -10.78
CA ARG A 15 -5.34 3.51 -9.53
C ARG A 15 -4.37 3.77 -8.36
N PHE A 16 -3.48 4.75 -8.42
CA PHE A 16 -2.64 5.08 -7.26
C PHE A 16 -3.44 5.70 -6.08
N PRO A 17 -4.44 6.57 -6.32
CA PRO A 17 -5.21 7.17 -5.23
C PRO A 17 -6.19 6.20 -4.55
N GLU A 18 -6.83 5.27 -5.27
CA GLU A 18 -7.85 4.37 -4.69
C GLU A 18 -7.26 3.38 -3.66
N PHE A 19 -5.99 3.00 -3.82
CA PHE A 19 -5.30 2.08 -2.91
C PHE A 19 -4.80 2.76 -1.64
N LEU A 20 -4.44 4.05 -1.71
CA LEU A 20 -3.83 4.80 -0.60
C LEU A 20 -4.86 5.61 0.20
N PHE A 21 -5.89 6.13 -0.47
CA PHE A 21 -7.02 6.85 0.13
C PHE A 21 -8.28 5.98 0.26
N SER A 22 -8.13 4.70 0.58
CA SER A 22 -9.19 4.01 1.32
C SER A 22 -9.25 4.57 2.75
N ALA A 23 -9.53 5.87 2.88
CA ALA A 23 -10.37 6.31 3.98
C ALA A 23 -11.59 5.37 3.94
N PRO A 24 -12.03 4.78 5.06
CA PRO A 24 -13.41 4.39 5.09
C PRO A 24 -14.16 5.70 4.83
N PHE A 25 -14.67 5.86 3.61
CA PHE A 25 -15.72 6.80 3.35
C PHE A 25 -16.89 6.28 4.19
N GLU A 26 -16.90 6.67 5.46
CA GLU A 26 -18.02 6.48 6.37
C GLU A 26 -19.08 7.54 6.04
N GLU A 27 -19.48 7.66 4.77
CA GLU A 27 -20.89 7.86 4.58
C GLU A 27 -21.54 6.55 5.03
N LYS A 28 -21.95 6.54 6.30
CA LYS A 28 -22.86 5.54 6.82
C LYS A 28 -24.14 5.63 6.00
N ILE A 29 -24.17 4.94 4.85
CA ILE A 29 -25.43 4.57 4.26
C ILE A 29 -26.05 3.63 5.29
N ASN A 30 -27.09 4.13 5.96
CA ASN A 30 -27.84 3.43 7.00
C ASN A 30 -28.68 2.33 6.35
N TYR A 31 -28.01 1.29 5.85
CA TYR A 31 -28.63 0.00 5.70
C TYR A 31 -28.63 -0.59 7.11
N GLY A 32 -29.80 -0.74 7.73
CA GLY A 32 -29.99 -1.33 9.06
C GLY A 32 -29.40 -2.75 9.24
N LEU A 33 -28.74 -3.29 8.22
CA LEU A 33 -28.03 -4.56 8.20
C LEU A 33 -26.63 -4.36 7.59
N CYS A 34 -25.58 -4.43 8.41
CA CYS A 34 -24.19 -4.37 7.97
C CYS A 34 -23.66 -5.78 7.63
N LEU A 35 -23.24 -6.03 6.38
CA LEU A 35 -22.66 -7.32 5.93
C LEU A 35 -21.54 -7.83 6.86
N MET A 36 -20.71 -6.92 7.36
CA MET A 36 -19.53 -7.25 8.17
C MET A 36 -19.88 -7.61 9.62
N LYS A 37 -20.98 -7.07 10.17
CA LYS A 37 -21.30 -7.16 11.60
C LYS A 37 -22.58 -7.92 11.90
N ASN A 38 -23.55 -7.89 11.00
CA ASN A 38 -24.88 -8.43 11.25
C ASN A 38 -24.87 -9.97 11.23
N VAL A 39 -25.65 -10.58 12.13
CA VAL A 39 -25.78 -12.03 12.30
C VAL A 39 -26.44 -12.72 11.10
N GLN A 40 -27.33 -12.02 10.39
CA GLN A 40 -28.03 -12.56 9.21
C GLN A 40 -27.06 -12.98 8.10
N PHE A 41 -25.87 -12.38 8.05
CA PHE A 41 -24.83 -12.69 7.07
C PHE A 41 -23.74 -13.64 7.60
N GLU A 42 -23.92 -14.25 8.77
CA GLU A 42 -22.90 -15.13 9.35
C GLU A 42 -22.58 -16.32 8.42
N GLN A 43 -23.60 -16.94 7.84
CA GLN A 43 -23.44 -18.04 6.89
C GLN A 43 -22.70 -17.60 5.63
N THR A 44 -23.05 -16.43 5.08
CA THR A 44 -22.36 -15.83 3.93
C THR A 44 -20.88 -15.56 4.23
N ARG A 45 -20.56 -15.02 5.42
CA ARG A 45 -19.17 -14.81 5.85
C ARG A 45 -18.40 -16.12 5.99
N LYS A 46 -19.02 -17.16 6.55
CA LYS A 46 -18.40 -18.50 6.67
C LYS A 46 -18.13 -19.11 5.29
N ALA A 47 -19.08 -19.03 4.37
CA ALA A 47 -18.92 -19.51 3.00
C ALA A 47 -17.79 -18.76 2.27
N LEU A 48 -17.74 -17.44 2.39
CA LEU A 48 -16.69 -16.62 1.81
C LEU A 48 -15.31 -16.98 2.38
N GLN A 49 -15.17 -17.11 3.70
CA GLN A 49 -13.92 -17.51 4.34
C GLN A 49 -13.48 -18.91 3.89
N SER A 50 -14.41 -19.85 3.78
CA SER A 50 -14.12 -21.20 3.27
C SER A 50 -13.53 -21.13 1.86
N LYS A 51 -14.19 -20.37 0.96
CA LYS A 51 -13.72 -20.18 -0.41
C LYS A 51 -12.34 -19.50 -0.47
N GLN A 52 -12.10 -18.50 0.36
CA GLN A 52 -10.79 -17.84 0.46
C GLN A 52 -9.69 -18.81 0.90
N ARG A 53 -9.97 -19.70 1.86
CA ARG A 53 -9.02 -20.74 2.31
C ARG A 53 -8.74 -21.74 1.20
N ASP A 54 -9.75 -22.17 0.46
CA ASP A 54 -9.59 -23.07 -0.68
C ASP A 54 -8.76 -22.44 -1.79
N LEU A 55 -9.00 -21.17 -2.12
CA LEU A 55 -8.21 -20.44 -3.10
C LEU A 55 -6.74 -20.30 -2.66
N LYS A 56 -6.50 -20.03 -1.37
CA LYS A 56 -5.14 -20.02 -0.81
C LYS A 56 -4.46 -21.38 -0.91
N ARG A 57 -5.16 -22.48 -0.57
CA ARG A 57 -4.65 -23.85 -0.71
C ARG A 57 -4.29 -24.21 -2.15
N LYS A 58 -5.04 -23.68 -3.12
CA LYS A 58 -4.78 -23.84 -4.55
C LYS A 58 -3.68 -22.91 -5.09
N GLY A 59 -3.03 -22.12 -4.24
CA GLY A 59 -2.03 -21.12 -4.65
C GLY A 59 -2.60 -19.88 -5.33
N MET A 60 -3.93 -19.77 -5.44
CA MET A 60 -4.65 -18.65 -6.08
C MET A 60 -5.06 -17.54 -5.09
N GLY A 61 -4.60 -17.64 -3.84
CA GLY A 61 -4.94 -16.68 -2.80
C GLY A 61 -4.11 -15.39 -2.83
N ASN A 62 -2.98 -15.41 -3.52
CA ASN A 62 -2.12 -14.26 -3.72
C ASN A 62 -2.33 -13.70 -5.13
N LYS A 63 -2.37 -12.38 -5.25
CA LYS A 63 -2.40 -11.72 -6.56
C LYS A 63 -1.10 -12.10 -7.28
N PRO A 64 -1.13 -12.76 -8.45
CA PRO A 64 0.09 -13.27 -9.11
C PRO A 64 1.09 -12.15 -9.48
N ASN A 65 0.63 -10.90 -9.46
CA ASN A 65 1.41 -9.71 -9.83
C ASN A 65 1.53 -8.73 -8.65
N ALA A 66 1.69 -9.23 -7.41
CA ALA A 66 2.15 -8.38 -6.32
C ALA A 66 3.66 -8.10 -6.50
N SER A 67 4.02 -7.40 -7.57
CA SER A 67 5.37 -6.91 -7.80
C SER A 67 5.60 -5.68 -6.92
N ALA A 68 6.80 -5.57 -6.35
CA ALA A 68 7.26 -4.31 -5.80
C ALA A 68 7.17 -3.21 -6.88
N LEU A 69 6.89 -1.98 -6.47
CA LEU A 69 6.95 -0.84 -7.39
C LEU A 69 8.35 -0.75 -7.98
N SER A 70 8.43 -0.62 -9.30
CA SER A 70 9.72 -0.40 -9.97
C SER A 70 10.16 1.05 -9.81
N GLU A 71 11.44 1.33 -10.04
CA GLU A 71 11.97 2.69 -10.00
C GLU A 71 11.26 3.58 -11.06
N GLU A 72 10.93 3.01 -12.21
CA GLU A 72 10.20 3.71 -13.27
C GLU A 72 8.78 4.09 -12.83
N ASP A 73 8.09 3.20 -12.10
CA ASP A 73 6.77 3.51 -11.54
C ASP A 73 6.85 4.65 -10.52
N ILE A 74 7.90 4.66 -9.67
CA ILE A 74 8.14 5.73 -8.68
C ILE A 74 8.41 7.05 -9.39
N GLN A 75 9.26 7.05 -10.41
CA GLN A 75 9.57 8.23 -11.21
C GLN A 75 8.31 8.85 -11.84
N VAL A 76 7.41 8.03 -12.37
CA VAL A 76 6.12 8.49 -12.92
C VAL A 76 5.25 9.19 -11.87
N LEU A 77 5.31 8.78 -10.58
CA LEU A 77 4.56 9.45 -9.52
C LEU A 77 5.11 10.84 -9.20
N PHE A 78 6.43 11.00 -9.26
CA PHE A 78 7.09 12.30 -9.11
C PHE A 78 6.80 13.23 -10.28
N GLU A 79 6.82 12.72 -11.52
CA GLU A 79 6.50 13.50 -12.73
C GLU A 79 5.05 13.98 -12.77
N LYS A 80 4.15 13.24 -12.12
CA LYS A 80 2.73 13.60 -12.01
C LYS A 80 2.40 14.48 -10.81
N ASP A 81 3.41 14.94 -10.07
CA ASP A 81 3.27 15.71 -8.83
C ASP A 81 2.35 15.03 -7.79
N LEU A 82 2.23 13.70 -7.84
CA LEU A 82 1.50 12.91 -6.84
C LEU A 82 2.34 12.69 -5.57
N LEU A 83 3.66 12.74 -5.73
CA LEU A 83 4.66 12.80 -4.66
C LEU A 83 5.39 14.12 -4.84
N ARG A 84 5.53 14.90 -3.76
CA ARG A 84 6.33 16.12 -3.53
C ARG A 84 5.63 17.01 -2.49
N SER A 85 6.12 18.24 -2.33
CA SER A 85 5.52 19.30 -1.52
C SER A 85 4.73 20.32 -2.35
N SER A 86 4.29 19.97 -3.56
CA SER A 86 3.58 20.88 -4.47
C SER A 86 2.17 21.23 -3.96
N THR A 87 1.49 20.26 -3.35
CA THR A 87 0.19 20.42 -2.70
C THR A 87 0.18 19.72 -1.33
N ALA A 88 -0.78 20.07 -0.48
CA ALA A 88 -0.96 19.38 0.81
C ALA A 88 -1.21 17.87 0.61
N GLU A 89 -1.95 17.50 -0.44
CA GLU A 89 -2.23 16.10 -0.78
C GLU A 89 -0.97 15.37 -1.25
N ALA A 90 -0.18 15.97 -2.14
CA ALA A 90 1.08 15.39 -2.60
C ALA A 90 2.06 15.18 -1.43
N LEU A 91 2.06 16.10 -0.47
CA LEU A 91 2.91 16.01 0.71
C LEU A 91 2.49 14.83 1.60
N LEU A 92 1.18 14.69 1.85
CA LEU A 92 0.63 13.55 2.59
C LEU A 92 0.93 12.22 1.90
N ASN A 93 0.76 12.16 0.58
CA ASN A 93 1.08 10.98 -0.23
C ASN A 93 2.57 10.62 -0.12
N THR A 94 3.45 11.63 -0.12
CA THR A 94 4.89 11.43 0.02
C THR A 94 5.27 10.83 1.37
N VAL A 95 4.70 11.36 2.46
CA VAL A 95 4.94 10.84 3.81
C VAL A 95 4.42 9.40 3.94
N LEU A 96 3.22 9.13 3.43
CA LEU A 96 2.63 7.79 3.41
C LEU A 96 3.50 6.81 2.60
N PHE A 97 3.90 7.20 1.39
CA PHE A 97 4.75 6.42 0.51
C PHE A 97 6.07 6.05 1.19
N ASN A 98 6.77 7.04 1.76
CA ASN A 98 8.03 6.82 2.47
C ASN A 98 7.85 5.86 3.65
N ASN A 99 6.74 5.97 4.39
CA ASN A 99 6.47 5.08 5.50
C ASN A 99 6.20 3.64 5.07
N ILE A 100 5.50 3.43 3.96
CA ILE A 100 5.26 2.10 3.39
C ILE A 100 6.57 1.47 2.92
N ILE A 101 7.37 2.21 2.16
CA ILE A 101 8.61 1.68 1.56
C ILE A 101 9.70 1.43 2.60
N HIS A 102 9.91 2.36 3.54
CA HIS A 102 11.02 2.26 4.49
C HIS A 102 10.69 1.51 5.78
N PHE A 103 9.44 1.58 6.26
CA PHE A 103 9.02 0.90 7.49
C PHE A 103 8.15 -0.34 7.24
N GLY A 104 7.78 -0.63 5.99
CA GLY A 104 6.93 -1.79 5.66
C GLY A 104 5.49 -1.66 6.18
N LEU A 105 5.03 -0.45 6.49
CA LEU A 105 3.72 -0.17 7.11
C LEU A 105 2.59 -0.24 6.08
N LEU A 106 2.40 -1.43 5.50
CA LEU A 106 1.39 -1.72 4.48
C LEU A 106 -0.04 -1.77 5.04
N GLY A 107 -0.20 -1.91 6.37
CA GLY A 107 -1.49 -1.93 7.03
C GLY A 107 -2.03 -0.52 7.28
N CYS A 108 -3.26 -0.23 6.82
CA CYS A 108 -3.98 1.02 7.15
C CYS A 108 -4.02 1.32 8.65
N LYS A 109 -4.02 0.27 9.50
CA LYS A 109 -4.03 0.42 10.95
C LYS A 109 -2.67 0.85 11.50
N GLU A 110 -1.58 0.24 11.03
CA GLU A 110 -0.23 0.48 11.54
C GLU A 110 0.24 1.90 11.19
N HIS A 111 0.00 2.33 9.95
CA HIS A 111 0.31 3.69 9.54
C HIS A 111 -0.52 4.74 10.30
N ARG A 112 -1.83 4.50 10.50
CA ARG A 112 -2.73 5.43 11.21
C ARG A 112 -2.43 5.54 12.71
N GLN A 113 -1.75 4.55 13.28
CA GLN A 113 -1.41 4.52 14.70
C GLN A 113 -0.04 5.14 15.00
N MET A 114 0.76 5.48 13.97
CA MET A 114 2.01 6.18 14.19
C MET A 114 1.78 7.56 14.80
N CYS A 115 2.46 7.78 15.91
CA CYS A 115 2.47 9.03 16.63
C CYS A 115 3.83 9.74 16.47
N TRP A 116 3.82 11.05 16.72
CA TRP A 116 5.06 11.80 16.88
C TRP A 116 5.91 11.20 18.01
N GLY A 117 7.18 10.94 17.72
CA GLY A 117 8.12 10.35 18.67
C GLY A 117 8.33 8.84 18.56
N ASP A 118 7.49 8.13 17.78
CA ASP A 118 7.69 6.71 17.48
C ASP A 118 8.93 6.48 16.61
N VAL A 119 9.22 7.44 15.71
CA VAL A 119 10.44 7.46 14.89
C VAL A 119 11.44 8.43 15.51
N LYS A 120 12.66 7.93 15.77
CA LYS A 120 13.77 8.71 16.33
C LYS A 120 14.99 8.62 15.43
N LEU A 121 15.59 9.76 15.14
CA LEU A 121 16.85 9.82 14.42
C LEU A 121 18.00 9.49 15.36
N CYS A 122 18.59 8.30 15.20
CA CYS A 122 19.82 7.92 15.91
C CYS A 122 21.02 8.56 15.20
N ARG A 123 21.72 9.49 15.88
CA ARG A 123 22.85 10.21 15.27
C ARG A 123 24.12 9.37 15.09
N ASN A 124 24.24 8.22 15.76
CA ASN A 124 25.48 7.45 15.81
C ASN A 124 25.24 5.94 15.64
N PHE A 125 25.51 5.40 14.46
CA PHE A 125 25.94 3.99 14.33
C PHE A 125 27.43 3.92 14.67
N HIS A 126 27.79 4.20 15.93
CA HIS A 126 29.05 3.64 16.42
C HIS A 126 28.79 2.16 16.64
N ARG A 127 29.29 1.33 15.72
CA ARG A 127 29.49 -0.10 15.95
C ARG A 127 30.27 -0.22 17.25
N ALA A 128 29.57 -0.50 18.35
CA ALA A 128 30.19 -0.85 19.61
C ALA A 128 31.08 -2.07 19.35
N GLY A 129 32.40 -1.88 19.33
CA GLY A 129 33.35 -2.98 19.38
C GLY A 129 34.22 -3.28 18.16
N VAL A 130 34.45 -2.37 17.21
CA VAL A 130 35.57 -2.56 16.26
C VAL A 130 36.65 -1.50 16.50
N PRO A 131 37.79 -1.88 17.12
CA PRO A 131 38.90 -0.97 17.31
C PRO A 131 39.51 -0.60 15.95
N ARG A 132 39.77 0.69 15.78
CA ARG A 132 40.43 1.25 14.61
C ARG A 132 41.91 0.87 14.70
N ILE A 133 42.38 -0.02 13.82
CA ILE A 133 43.81 -0.33 13.69
C ILE A 133 44.46 0.91 13.07
N GLN A 134 45.45 1.47 13.77
CA GLN A 134 46.33 2.53 13.27
C GLN A 134 47.37 1.93 12.32
#